data_AF-A0AAD9F1Q1-F1
#
_entry.id   AF-A0AAD9F1Q1-F1
#
_cell.length_a   1.000
_cell.length_b   1.000
_cell.length_c   1.000
_cell.angle_alpha   90.00
_cell.angle_beta   90.00
_cell.angle_gamma   90.00
#
_symmetry.space_group_name_H-M   'P 1'
#
loop_
_entity.id
_entity.type
_entity.pdbx_description
1 polymer ?
#
loop_
_entity_poly.entity_id
_entity_poly.type
_entity_poly.pdbx_seq_one_letter_code
_entity_poly.pdbx_strand_id
1 'polypeptide(L)'
;MECVCVWLVCVFVLSVCVGARSSLDGQRHLVTDGDAAPDLCEIDPPLCQDAASRLSFASLCSVHRLMDEDEDGSVDASETHEFLRDDLSLDSKDKHRKFHRADALISLQDLWSSWKSSEVYNWTQQQVFDWFLVSVELPQYSESFRKLQLDGKALPRLAVRSPPLTSSLKVSDRTHAQKLQLKALDIVLFGPPPGPPPRPLSPSGSGGGLHLLPAEQEVKRGLGRVLSDLEAAEC
;
A
#
# COMPACT_ATOMS: atom_id res chain seq x y z
N MET A 1 -44.24 43.08 5.81
CA MET A 1 -44.95 42.51 6.97
C MET A 1 -45.92 41.44 6.47
N GLU A 2 -46.04 40.23 6.99
CA GLU A 2 -45.15 39.28 7.71
C GLU A 2 -45.71 37.85 7.45
N CYS A 3 -45.02 36.71 7.62
CA CYS A 3 -43.63 36.45 8.02
C CYS A 3 -43.08 35.21 7.24
N VAL A 4 -41.76 35.13 7.04
CA VAL A 4 -41.07 33.92 6.54
C VAL A 4 -40.22 33.38 7.71
N CYS A 5 -40.62 32.28 8.37
CA CYS A 5 -39.78 31.69 9.45
C CYS A 5 -40.05 30.24 9.93
N VAL A 6 -41.07 29.51 9.45
CA VAL A 6 -41.47 28.22 10.09
C VAL A 6 -41.48 27.02 9.13
N TRP A 7 -40.36 26.81 8.43
CA TRP A 7 -40.03 25.56 7.72
C TRP A 7 -38.74 24.89 8.26
N LEU A 8 -38.26 25.32 9.43
CA LEU A 8 -36.96 24.94 9.99
C LEU A 8 -37.03 24.16 11.33
N VAL A 9 -38.24 23.81 11.81
CA VAL A 9 -38.41 23.02 13.05
C VAL A 9 -39.49 21.96 12.86
N CYS A 10 -39.23 21.01 11.96
CA CYS A 10 -39.98 19.77 11.88
C CYS A 10 -39.01 18.60 11.66
N VAL A 11 -38.51 18.03 12.76
CA VAL A 11 -38.34 16.58 12.99
C VAL A 11 -37.71 16.37 14.38
N PHE A 12 -38.50 15.77 15.27
CA PHE A 12 -38.08 14.87 16.36
C PHE A 12 -37.16 15.41 17.47
N VAL A 13 -37.78 16.22 18.33
CA VAL A 13 -37.52 16.14 19.78
C VAL A 13 -38.12 14.82 20.30
N LEU A 14 -37.38 13.72 20.24
CA LEU A 14 -37.69 12.48 20.99
C LEU A 14 -36.44 11.88 21.65
N SER A 15 -36.64 11.36 22.86
CA SER A 15 -35.70 10.60 23.69
C SER A 15 -34.49 11.34 24.28
N VAL A 16 -34.80 12.12 25.32
CA VAL A 16 -33.87 12.44 26.41
C VAL A 16 -33.76 11.23 27.36
N CYS A 17 -32.52 10.80 27.62
CA CYS A 17 -32.01 10.04 28.78
C CYS A 17 -32.65 8.68 29.19
N VAL A 18 -31.79 7.65 29.23
CA VAL A 18 -31.55 6.60 30.26
C VAL A 18 -30.67 5.54 29.55
N GLY A 19 -29.54 5.05 30.06
CA GLY A 19 -28.97 5.13 31.40
C GLY A 19 -28.83 3.73 32.01
N ALA A 20 -27.90 2.89 31.53
CA ALA A 20 -27.41 1.73 32.29
C ALA A 20 -26.13 1.13 31.69
N ARG A 21 -25.27 0.68 32.61
CA ARG A 21 -23.99 -0.01 32.42
C ARG A 21 -24.19 -1.35 31.69
N SER A 22 -23.35 -1.67 30.71
CA SER A 22 -23.20 -3.05 30.21
C SER A 22 -21.92 -3.65 30.78
N SER A 23 -22.08 -4.67 31.62
CA SER A 23 -21.02 -5.54 32.09
C SER A 23 -21.13 -6.86 31.33
N LEU A 24 -19.98 -7.37 30.86
CA LEU A 24 -19.69 -8.77 30.54
C LEU A 24 -20.87 -9.63 30.05
N ASP A 25 -20.88 -9.90 28.74
CA ASP A 25 -21.20 -11.26 28.31
C ASP A 25 -20.18 -11.70 27.25
N GLY A 26 -19.68 -12.92 27.41
CA GLY A 26 -18.69 -13.51 26.51
C GLY A 26 -19.34 -14.49 25.54
N GLN A 27 -18.54 -15.07 24.65
CA GLN A 27 -18.93 -16.20 23.81
C GLN A 27 -20.02 -15.91 22.74
N ARG A 28 -19.59 -15.35 21.59
CA ARG A 28 -20.28 -15.60 20.32
C ARG A 28 -19.36 -16.40 19.40
N HIS A 29 -19.76 -17.63 19.10
CA HIS A 29 -19.09 -18.57 18.20
C HIS A 29 -20.04 -18.82 17.03
N LEU A 30 -19.55 -18.73 15.78
CA LEU A 30 -20.27 -18.91 14.50
C LEU A 30 -21.39 -17.85 14.30
N VAL A 31 -21.39 -16.98 13.28
CA VAL A 31 -21.15 -17.20 11.85
C VAL A 31 -20.67 -15.88 11.20
N THR A 32 -19.75 -15.98 10.25
CA THR A 32 -19.61 -15.09 9.07
C THR A 32 -18.99 -16.02 8.02
N ASP A 33 -19.79 -16.50 7.06
CA ASP A 33 -19.81 -16.00 5.67
C ASP A 33 -18.40 -15.83 5.09
N GLY A 34 -18.12 -16.55 3.99
CA GLY A 34 -16.92 -16.34 3.19
C GLY A 34 -16.95 -14.97 2.51
N ASP A 35 -15.86 -14.62 1.82
CA ASP A 35 -15.62 -13.32 1.15
C ASP A 35 -15.14 -12.17 2.05
N ALA A 36 -14.75 -12.45 3.31
CA ALA A 36 -14.01 -11.51 4.15
C ALA A 36 -12.52 -11.88 4.21
N ALA A 37 -11.65 -10.97 3.80
CA ALA A 37 -10.19 -11.16 3.92
C ALA A 37 -9.77 -11.37 5.39
N PRO A 38 -8.80 -12.26 5.67
CA PRO A 38 -8.40 -12.61 7.03
C PRO A 38 -7.84 -11.41 7.81
N ASP A 39 -8.25 -11.24 9.07
CA ASP A 39 -7.77 -10.14 9.91
C ASP A 39 -6.31 -10.37 10.36
N LEU A 40 -5.58 -9.26 10.55
CA LEU A 40 -4.21 -9.29 11.07
C LEU A 40 -4.15 -9.94 12.47
N CYS A 41 -5.25 -9.97 13.24
CA CYS A 41 -5.34 -10.71 14.50
C CYS A 41 -5.15 -12.22 14.34
N GLU A 42 -5.49 -12.79 13.18
CA GLU A 42 -5.38 -14.23 12.92
C GLU A 42 -4.00 -14.57 12.33
N ILE A 43 -3.52 -13.75 11.39
CA ILE A 43 -2.24 -13.94 10.71
C ILE A 43 -1.04 -13.54 11.58
N ASP A 44 -1.15 -12.49 12.39
CA ASP A 44 -0.04 -11.93 13.18
C ASP A 44 -0.52 -11.33 14.52
N PRO A 45 -0.97 -12.17 15.47
CA PRO A 45 -1.45 -11.72 16.79
C PRO A 45 -0.51 -10.74 17.53
N PRO A 46 0.84 -10.84 17.42
CA PRO A 46 1.74 -9.85 18.02
C PRO A 46 1.67 -8.44 17.43
N LEU A 47 1.34 -8.29 16.14
CA LEU A 47 1.29 -7.00 15.45
C LEU A 47 -0.13 -6.44 15.27
N CYS A 48 -1.17 -7.23 15.55
CA CYS A 48 -2.55 -6.82 15.30
C CYS A 48 -3.02 -5.62 16.13
N GLN A 49 -2.39 -5.33 17.27
CA GLN A 49 -2.69 -4.14 18.09
C GLN A 49 -1.93 -2.88 17.63
N ASP A 50 -0.94 -3.01 16.74
CA ASP A 50 -0.16 -1.90 16.23
C ASP A 50 -0.86 -1.24 15.03
N ALA A 51 -1.31 0.00 15.20
CA ALA A 51 -2.10 0.71 14.19
C ALA A 51 -1.35 0.93 12.87
N ALA A 52 -0.02 1.08 12.89
CA ALA A 52 0.77 1.24 11.67
C ALA A 52 0.91 -0.09 10.90
N SER A 53 1.01 -1.19 11.62
CA SER A 53 1.06 -2.55 11.09
C SER A 53 -0.28 -2.95 10.49
N ARG A 54 -1.41 -2.65 11.16
CA ARG A 54 -2.76 -2.81 10.58
C ARG A 54 -2.93 -2.05 9.26
N LEU A 55 -2.52 -0.77 9.21
CA LEU A 55 -2.59 0.01 7.97
C LEU A 55 -1.72 -0.58 6.85
N SER A 56 -0.56 -1.14 7.18
CA SER A 56 0.35 -1.75 6.21
C SER A 56 -0.13 -3.13 5.76
N PHE A 57 -0.81 -3.88 6.62
CA PHE A 57 -1.47 -5.13 6.28
C PHE A 57 -2.68 -4.89 5.37
N ALA A 58 -3.56 -3.94 5.71
CA ALA A 58 -4.67 -3.54 4.83
C ALA A 58 -4.16 -3.09 3.45
N SER A 59 -3.03 -2.37 3.41
CA SER A 59 -2.38 -1.99 2.14
C SER A 59 -1.89 -3.20 1.34
N LEU A 60 -1.43 -4.26 2.00
CA LEU A 60 -1.05 -5.53 1.34
C LEU A 60 -2.26 -6.35 0.92
N CYS A 61 -3.39 -6.26 1.64
CA CYS A 61 -4.65 -6.85 1.24
C CYS A 61 -5.18 -6.23 -0.07
N SER A 62 -5.17 -4.89 -0.18
CA SER A 62 -5.51 -4.21 -1.44
C SER A 62 -4.57 -4.59 -2.60
N VAL A 63 -3.29 -4.86 -2.32
CA VAL A 63 -2.32 -5.31 -3.33
C VAL A 63 -2.51 -6.78 -3.72
N HIS A 64 -2.87 -7.65 -2.76
CA HIS A 64 -3.19 -9.05 -3.00
C HIS A 64 -4.47 -9.17 -3.84
N ARG A 65 -5.56 -8.50 -3.45
CA ARG A 65 -6.83 -8.45 -4.20
C ARG A 65 -6.72 -7.85 -5.61
N LEU A 66 -5.71 -7.00 -5.84
CA LEU A 66 -5.43 -6.48 -7.19
C LEU A 66 -4.78 -7.52 -8.11
N MET A 67 -4.08 -8.50 -7.52
CA MET A 67 -3.39 -9.57 -8.24
C MET A 67 -4.22 -10.85 -8.34
N ASP A 68 -5.17 -11.04 -7.42
CA ASP A 68 -6.15 -12.13 -7.33
C ASP A 68 -7.40 -11.72 -8.15
N GLU A 69 -7.41 -12.04 -9.45
CA GLU A 69 -8.42 -11.56 -10.41
C GLU A 69 -9.71 -12.39 -10.39
N ASP A 70 -9.68 -13.65 -9.94
CA ASP A 70 -10.88 -14.49 -9.78
C ASP A 70 -11.45 -14.54 -8.35
N GLU A 71 -10.79 -13.85 -7.41
CA GLU A 71 -11.15 -13.69 -6.00
C GLU A 71 -11.21 -15.05 -5.24
N ASP A 72 -10.37 -16.03 -5.61
CA ASP A 72 -10.27 -17.33 -4.92
C ASP A 72 -9.53 -17.28 -3.57
N GLY A 73 -8.82 -16.20 -3.31
CA GLY A 73 -8.05 -15.94 -2.09
C GLY A 73 -6.56 -16.26 -2.21
N SER A 74 -6.09 -16.63 -3.40
CA SER A 74 -4.70 -16.98 -3.68
C SER A 74 -4.26 -16.54 -5.07
N VAL A 75 -3.06 -15.95 -5.18
CA VAL A 75 -2.53 -15.51 -6.48
C VAL A 75 -1.73 -16.64 -7.14
N ASP A 76 -2.14 -17.04 -8.33
CA ASP A 76 -1.50 -18.06 -9.16
C ASP A 76 -0.38 -17.49 -10.08
N ALA A 77 0.27 -18.39 -10.81
CA ALA A 77 1.37 -18.05 -11.71
C ALA A 77 0.93 -17.33 -13.00
N SER A 78 -0.30 -17.57 -13.45
CA SER A 78 -0.94 -16.93 -14.59
C SER A 78 -1.26 -15.48 -14.25
N GLU A 79 -1.95 -15.24 -13.14
CA GLU A 79 -2.33 -13.92 -12.63
C GLU A 79 -1.11 -13.04 -12.35
N THR A 80 -0.13 -13.56 -11.62
CA THR A 80 1.14 -12.84 -11.37
C THR A 80 1.85 -12.48 -12.68
N HIS A 81 1.74 -13.31 -13.72
CA HIS A 81 2.33 -13.04 -15.03
C HIS A 81 1.57 -11.96 -15.81
N GLU A 82 0.23 -11.97 -15.78
CA GLU A 82 -0.60 -10.95 -16.43
C GLU A 82 -0.44 -9.60 -15.73
N PHE A 83 -0.51 -9.57 -14.39
CA PHE A 83 -0.21 -8.38 -13.58
C PHE A 83 1.20 -7.82 -13.81
N LEU A 84 2.23 -8.68 -13.88
CA LEU A 84 3.58 -8.21 -14.17
C LEU A 84 3.68 -7.58 -15.57
N ARG A 85 3.04 -8.18 -16.58
CA ARG A 85 3.13 -7.77 -17.98
C ARG A 85 2.28 -6.53 -18.28
N ASP A 86 1.00 -6.57 -17.93
CA ASP A 86 0.01 -5.61 -18.42
C ASP A 86 -0.12 -4.42 -17.48
N ASP A 87 -0.02 -4.66 -16.18
CA ASP A 87 -0.25 -3.68 -15.13
C ASP A 87 1.04 -2.99 -14.68
N LEU A 88 2.12 -3.75 -14.46
CA LEU A 88 3.43 -3.19 -14.09
C LEU A 88 4.39 -2.94 -15.28
N SER A 89 4.11 -3.46 -16.48
CA SER A 89 5.01 -3.41 -17.64
C SER A 89 6.42 -4.01 -17.41
N LEU A 90 6.49 -5.03 -16.55
CA LEU A 90 7.69 -5.72 -16.08
C LEU A 90 7.77 -7.16 -16.60
N ASP A 91 8.20 -7.37 -17.85
CA ASP A 91 8.57 -8.72 -18.31
C ASP A 91 9.89 -9.17 -17.65
N SER A 92 9.77 -9.89 -16.53
CA SER A 92 10.92 -10.47 -15.83
C SER A 92 10.59 -11.80 -15.17
N LYS A 93 11.07 -12.89 -15.78
CA LYS A 93 11.08 -14.24 -15.20
C LYS A 93 11.75 -14.32 -13.83
N ASP A 94 12.63 -13.38 -13.50
CA ASP A 94 13.27 -13.28 -12.18
C ASP A 94 12.34 -12.67 -11.12
N LYS A 95 11.45 -11.74 -11.50
CA LYS A 95 10.42 -11.20 -10.59
C LYS A 95 9.34 -12.22 -10.31
N HIS A 96 8.85 -12.90 -11.35
CA HIS A 96 7.92 -14.02 -11.21
C HIS A 96 8.47 -15.12 -10.28
N ARG A 97 9.72 -15.55 -10.49
CA ARG A 97 10.40 -16.52 -9.60
C ARG A 97 10.67 -15.99 -8.19
N LYS A 98 10.88 -14.68 -8.00
CA LYS A 98 11.05 -14.07 -6.67
C LYS A 98 9.75 -14.08 -5.86
N PHE A 99 8.61 -13.85 -6.52
CA PHE A 99 7.30 -13.79 -5.89
C PHE A 99 6.85 -15.18 -5.43
N HIS A 100 6.75 -16.12 -6.37
CA HIS A 100 6.32 -17.49 -6.09
C HIS A 100 7.37 -18.33 -5.33
N ARG A 101 8.68 -18.10 -5.55
CA ARG A 101 9.78 -18.93 -5.04
C ARG A 101 9.65 -20.41 -5.46
N ALA A 102 8.93 -21.20 -4.68
CA ALA A 102 8.59 -22.61 -4.94
C ALA A 102 7.07 -22.89 -4.80
N ASP A 103 6.30 -21.89 -4.39
CA ASP A 103 4.88 -21.96 -4.04
C ASP A 103 4.04 -21.61 -5.27
N ALA A 104 3.12 -22.50 -5.65
CA ALA A 104 2.31 -22.32 -6.86
C ALA A 104 1.19 -21.28 -6.70
N LEU A 105 0.73 -21.07 -5.47
CA LEU A 105 -0.34 -20.16 -5.07
C LEU A 105 0.18 -19.31 -3.91
N ILE A 106 -0.10 -18.00 -3.90
CA ILE A 106 0.33 -17.06 -2.86
C ILE A 106 -0.90 -16.48 -2.17
N SER A 107 -1.17 -16.91 -0.94
CA SER A 107 -2.23 -16.30 -0.12
C SER A 107 -1.81 -14.94 0.44
N LEU A 108 -2.79 -14.16 0.94
CA LEU A 108 -2.50 -12.93 1.69
C LEU A 108 -1.57 -13.16 2.90
N GLN A 109 -1.66 -14.32 3.56
CA GLN A 109 -0.77 -14.70 4.66
C GLN A 109 0.67 -14.94 4.19
N ASP A 110 0.85 -15.55 3.02
CA ASP A 110 2.17 -15.77 2.41
C ASP A 110 2.78 -14.46 1.95
N LEU A 111 1.97 -13.57 1.36
CA LEU A 111 2.39 -12.22 0.98
C LEU A 111 2.85 -11.40 2.19
N TRP A 112 2.07 -11.38 3.28
CA TRP A 112 2.45 -10.70 4.53
C TRP A 112 3.74 -11.28 5.13
N SER A 113 3.88 -12.60 5.12
CA SER A 113 5.06 -13.30 5.65
C SER A 113 6.30 -13.05 4.80
N SER A 114 6.16 -13.06 3.47
CA SER A 114 7.21 -12.73 2.50
C SER A 114 7.68 -11.28 2.70
N TRP A 115 6.74 -10.34 2.79
CA TRP A 115 7.02 -8.93 3.10
C TRP A 115 7.77 -8.75 4.43
N LYS A 116 7.26 -9.31 5.53
CA LYS A 116 7.92 -9.25 6.86
C LYS A 116 9.33 -9.85 6.88
N SER A 117 9.56 -10.91 6.09
CA SER A 117 10.86 -11.57 5.98
C SER A 117 11.86 -10.83 5.09
N SER A 118 11.43 -9.78 4.38
CA SER A 118 12.28 -9.00 3.49
C SER A 118 13.28 -8.11 4.26
N GLU A 119 14.40 -7.77 3.60
CA GLU A 119 15.32 -6.74 4.09
C GLU A 119 14.59 -5.39 4.26
N VAL A 120 13.67 -5.10 3.32
CA VAL A 120 12.94 -3.83 3.19
C VAL A 120 12.10 -3.54 4.42
N TYR A 121 11.46 -4.54 5.02
CA TYR A 121 10.69 -4.40 6.26
C TYR A 121 11.52 -3.79 7.41
N ASN A 122 12.82 -4.06 7.43
CA ASN A 122 13.76 -3.63 8.46
C ASN A 122 14.50 -2.32 8.11
N TRP A 123 14.14 -1.66 7.00
CA TRP A 123 14.77 -0.40 6.60
C TRP A 123 14.45 0.75 7.55
N THR A 124 15.49 1.52 7.90
CA THR A 124 15.37 2.76 8.64
C THR A 124 14.78 3.89 7.80
N GLN A 125 14.29 4.95 8.45
CA GLN A 125 13.79 6.15 7.76
C GLN A 125 14.81 6.76 6.78
N GLN A 126 16.11 6.67 7.10
CA GLN A 126 17.18 7.12 6.22
C GLN A 126 17.30 6.26 4.96
N GLN A 127 17.25 4.93 5.09
CA GLN A 127 17.30 4.02 3.93
C GLN A 127 16.09 4.19 3.01
N VAL A 128 14.89 4.38 3.58
CA VAL A 128 13.67 4.70 2.81
C VAL A 128 13.79 6.07 2.12
N PHE A 129 14.36 7.07 2.79
CA PHE A 129 14.60 8.39 2.18
C PHE A 129 15.64 8.34 1.04
N ASP A 130 16.71 7.57 1.20
CA ASP A 130 17.74 7.38 0.18
C ASP A 130 17.20 6.58 -1.02
N TRP A 131 16.38 5.56 -0.79
CA TRP A 131 15.60 4.89 -1.84
C TRP A 131 14.68 5.86 -2.58
N PHE A 132 13.98 6.74 -1.86
CA PHE A 132 13.11 7.75 -2.47
C PHE A 132 13.91 8.70 -3.38
N LEU A 133 15.09 9.15 -2.96
CA LEU A 133 15.94 10.00 -3.80
C LEU A 133 16.53 9.28 -5.02
N VAL A 134 17.02 8.05 -4.86
CA VAL A 134 17.80 7.33 -5.89
C VAL A 134 16.93 6.48 -6.82
N SER A 135 15.87 5.84 -6.31
CA SER A 135 15.04 4.90 -7.07
C SER A 135 13.71 5.50 -7.55
N VAL A 136 13.15 6.45 -6.79
CA VAL A 136 11.92 7.17 -7.18
C VAL A 136 12.24 8.48 -7.90
N GLU A 137 13.38 9.12 -7.58
CA GLU A 137 13.92 10.30 -8.27
C GLU A 137 12.96 11.50 -8.26
N LEU A 138 12.31 11.75 -7.12
CA LEU A 138 11.41 12.89 -6.93
C LEU A 138 11.93 13.89 -5.87
N PRO A 139 13.15 14.45 -6.03
CA PRO A 139 13.79 15.30 -5.02
C PRO A 139 12.95 16.53 -4.62
N GLN A 140 12.04 16.99 -5.48
CA GLN A 140 11.12 18.09 -5.21
C GLN A 140 10.16 17.85 -4.03
N TYR A 141 9.89 16.61 -3.63
CA TYR A 141 9.08 16.30 -2.45
C TYR A 141 9.90 15.87 -1.21
N SER A 142 11.24 15.93 -1.28
CA SER A 142 12.15 15.46 -0.21
C SER A 142 11.83 16.03 1.18
N GLU A 143 11.54 17.33 1.29
CA GLU A 143 11.19 17.98 2.54
C GLU A 143 9.82 17.56 3.10
N SER A 144 8.86 17.21 2.23
CA SER A 144 7.58 16.63 2.66
C SER A 144 7.77 15.17 3.08
N PHE A 145 8.52 14.40 2.29
CA PHE A 145 8.77 12.98 2.54
C PHE A 145 9.51 12.75 3.87
N ARG A 146 10.55 13.55 4.16
CA ARG A 146 11.28 13.47 5.44
C ARG A 146 10.40 13.75 6.66
N LYS A 147 9.38 14.62 6.53
CA LYS A 147 8.44 14.93 7.62
C LYS A 147 7.47 13.80 7.93
N LEU A 148 7.24 12.87 7.00
CA LEU A 148 6.40 11.69 7.22
C LEU A 148 7.09 10.63 8.08
N GLN A 149 8.42 10.68 8.23
CA GLN A 149 9.20 9.73 9.04
C GLN A 149 8.92 8.25 8.71
N LEU A 150 8.70 7.95 7.43
CA LEU A 150 8.38 6.60 6.96
C LEU A 150 9.60 5.69 7.11
N ASP A 151 9.42 4.58 7.80
CA ASP A 151 10.37 3.46 7.84
C ASP A 151 9.94 2.35 6.86
N GLY A 152 10.72 1.27 6.80
CA GLY A 152 10.50 0.15 5.89
C GLY A 152 9.08 -0.42 5.99
N LYS A 153 8.59 -0.60 7.22
CA LYS A 153 7.27 -1.15 7.54
C LYS A 153 6.12 -0.38 6.90
N ALA A 154 6.28 0.93 6.70
CA ALA A 154 5.25 1.79 6.12
C ALA A 154 5.21 1.79 4.58
N LEU A 155 6.16 1.15 3.88
CA LEU A 155 6.22 1.16 2.41
C LEU A 155 4.98 0.58 1.69
N PRO A 156 4.28 -0.47 2.19
CA PRO A 156 3.01 -0.90 1.59
C PRO A 156 1.97 0.21 1.51
N ARG A 157 1.95 1.12 2.48
CA ARG A 157 1.02 2.28 2.52
C ARG A 157 1.31 3.34 1.46
N LEU A 158 2.45 3.22 0.76
CA LEU A 158 2.81 3.97 -0.44
C LEU A 158 2.53 3.20 -1.73
N ALA A 159 2.42 1.87 -1.68
CA ALA A 159 2.00 1.02 -2.82
C ALA A 159 0.48 1.09 -3.06
N VAL A 160 -0.30 1.45 -2.04
CA VAL A 160 -1.71 1.87 -2.16
C VAL A 160 -1.84 3.39 -2.05
N ARG A 161 -2.90 3.96 -2.61
CA ARG A 161 -3.16 5.40 -2.54
C ARG A 161 -3.85 5.79 -1.23
N SER A 162 -3.11 5.81 -0.12
CA SER A 162 -3.69 6.24 1.16
C SER A 162 -3.97 7.76 1.21
N PRO A 163 -5.22 8.22 1.44
CA PRO A 163 -5.56 9.66 1.44
C PRO A 163 -4.77 10.51 2.45
N PRO A 164 -4.46 10.05 3.69
CA PRO A 164 -3.66 10.83 4.63
C PRO A 164 -2.21 11.05 4.18
N LEU A 165 -1.55 10.03 3.61
CA LEU A 165 -0.16 10.15 3.16
C LEU A 165 -0.05 11.01 1.90
N THR A 166 -0.95 10.83 0.93
CA THR A 166 -0.98 11.64 -0.29
C THR A 166 -1.24 13.11 0.00
N SER A 167 -2.18 13.43 0.91
CA SER A 167 -2.45 14.79 1.37
C SER A 167 -1.24 15.43 2.06
N SER A 168 -0.52 14.66 2.87
CA SER A 168 0.63 15.14 3.63
C SER A 168 1.90 15.30 2.78
N LEU A 169 2.10 14.43 1.79
CA LEU A 169 3.24 14.49 0.87
C LEU A 169 3.13 15.64 -0.14
N LYS A 170 1.91 16.16 -0.37
CA LYS A 170 1.57 17.24 -1.32
C LYS A 170 1.98 16.93 -2.76
N VAL A 171 1.87 15.66 -3.15
CA VAL A 171 2.08 15.23 -4.55
C VAL A 171 0.80 15.49 -5.32
N SER A 172 0.60 16.76 -5.69
CA SER A 172 -0.53 17.20 -6.51
C SER A 172 -0.48 16.67 -7.95
N ASP A 173 0.71 16.30 -8.41
CA ASP A 173 0.94 15.74 -9.74
C ASP A 173 0.63 14.23 -9.74
N ARG A 174 -0.38 13.83 -10.51
CA ARG A 174 -0.78 12.42 -10.65
C ARG A 174 0.38 11.55 -11.15
N THR A 175 1.19 12.01 -12.09
CA THR A 175 2.31 11.22 -12.65
C THR A 175 3.37 10.94 -11.59
N HIS A 176 3.67 11.92 -10.71
CA HIS A 176 4.60 11.71 -9.60
C HIS A 176 4.04 10.77 -8.54
N ALA A 177 2.75 10.86 -8.22
CA ALA A 177 2.10 9.94 -7.28
C ALA A 177 2.14 8.50 -7.82
N GLN A 178 1.81 8.32 -9.10
CA GLN A 178 1.89 7.05 -9.81
C GLN A 178 3.32 6.49 -9.80
N LYS A 179 4.34 7.29 -10.14
CA LYS A 179 5.75 6.86 -10.09
C LYS A 179 6.17 6.37 -8.69
N LEU A 180 5.78 7.08 -7.64
CA LEU A 180 6.05 6.66 -6.26
C LEU A 180 5.35 5.33 -5.93
N GLN A 181 4.08 5.21 -6.30
CA GLN A 181 3.25 4.05 -5.99
C GLN A 181 3.76 2.78 -6.65
N LEU A 182 4.14 2.84 -7.93
CA LEU A 182 4.72 1.71 -8.67
C LEU A 182 6.08 1.28 -8.11
N LYS A 183 6.92 2.25 -7.71
CA LYS A 183 8.21 1.96 -7.09
C LYS A 183 8.03 1.32 -5.71
N ALA A 184 7.02 1.75 -4.95
CA ALA A 184 6.67 1.14 -3.67
C ALA A 184 6.09 -0.27 -3.84
N LEU A 185 5.27 -0.50 -4.86
CA LEU A 185 4.74 -1.80 -5.21
C LEU A 185 5.86 -2.77 -5.64
N ASP A 186 6.78 -2.31 -6.51
CA ASP A 186 7.97 -3.07 -6.93
C ASP A 186 8.83 -3.52 -5.75
N ILE A 187 9.10 -2.62 -4.79
CA ILE A 187 9.96 -2.94 -3.64
C ILE A 187 9.27 -3.83 -2.61
N VAL A 188 7.94 -3.72 -2.46
CA VAL A 188 7.13 -4.54 -1.55
C VAL A 188 7.00 -5.98 -2.07
N LEU A 189 6.79 -6.17 -3.38
CA LEU A 189 6.64 -7.50 -3.98
C LEU A 189 7.98 -8.23 -4.22
N PHE A 190 9.05 -7.50 -4.61
CA PHE A 190 10.29 -8.12 -5.09
C PHE A 190 11.54 -7.84 -4.25
N GLY A 191 11.37 -7.12 -3.13
CA GLY A 191 12.46 -6.71 -2.24
C GLY A 191 13.31 -5.56 -2.81
N PRO A 192 14.49 -5.29 -2.24
CA PRO A 192 15.29 -4.14 -2.64
C PRO A 192 15.76 -4.26 -4.10
N PRO A 193 15.90 -3.13 -4.83
CA PRO A 193 16.33 -3.14 -6.22
C PRO A 193 17.76 -3.70 -6.34
N PRO A 194 18.11 -4.37 -7.46
CA PRO A 194 19.44 -4.93 -7.67
C PRO A 194 20.50 -3.82 -7.84
N GLY A 195 21.12 -3.47 -6.72
CA GLY A 195 22.18 -2.48 -6.58
C GLY A 195 22.75 -2.54 -5.15
N PRO A 196 23.84 -1.81 -4.83
CA PRO A 196 24.26 -1.68 -3.44
C PRO A 196 23.12 -1.07 -2.62
N PRO A 197 22.83 -1.56 -1.41
CA PRO A 197 21.77 -1.01 -0.57
C PRO A 197 22.01 0.48 -0.31
N PRO A 198 20.96 1.28 -0.05
CA PRO A 198 21.10 2.70 0.28
C PRO A 198 22.09 2.87 1.44
N ARG A 199 23.32 3.27 1.10
CA ARG A 199 24.41 3.48 2.06
C ARG A 199 24.21 4.84 2.71
N PRO A 200 24.40 4.98 4.03
CA PRO A 200 24.40 6.28 4.70
C PRO A 200 25.32 7.25 3.95
N LEU A 201 24.72 8.31 3.41
CA LEU A 201 25.42 9.26 2.55
C LEU A 201 26.53 9.98 3.31
N SER A 202 27.77 9.55 3.07
CA SER A 202 28.97 10.29 3.48
C SER A 202 29.16 11.48 2.54
N PRO A 203 29.44 12.70 3.03
CA PRO A 203 29.50 13.88 2.19
C PRO A 203 30.84 13.92 1.40
N SER A 204 30.82 13.46 0.14
CA SER A 204 31.85 13.81 -0.84
C SER A 204 31.44 13.56 -2.29
N GLY A 205 31.36 14.66 -3.05
CA GLY A 205 32.18 14.81 -4.25
C GLY A 205 31.70 14.23 -5.58
N SER A 206 31.44 15.15 -6.51
CA SER A 206 31.69 15.01 -7.96
C SER A 206 30.74 14.14 -8.82
N GLY A 207 29.70 14.80 -9.30
CA GLY A 207 29.26 14.85 -10.71
C GLY A 207 29.59 13.69 -11.67
N GLY A 208 28.53 13.07 -12.19
CA GLY A 208 28.53 12.27 -13.40
C GLY A 208 27.12 12.23 -13.98
N GLY A 209 26.87 13.00 -15.04
CA GLY A 209 25.58 13.01 -15.73
C GLY A 209 25.47 11.85 -16.72
N LEU A 210 24.35 11.13 -16.69
CA LEU A 210 23.96 10.20 -17.75
C LEU A 210 22.55 10.54 -18.24
N HIS A 211 22.38 10.38 -19.55
CA HIS A 211 21.21 10.74 -20.35
C HIS A 211 20.68 9.48 -21.06
N LEU A 212 19.57 9.58 -21.80
CA LEU A 212 18.83 8.53 -22.53
C LEU A 212 17.90 7.66 -21.65
N LEU A 213 16.69 7.26 -22.07
CA LEU A 213 15.80 7.63 -23.20
C LEU A 213 14.33 7.23 -22.84
N PRO A 214 13.29 7.64 -23.58
CA PRO A 214 11.90 7.48 -23.15
C PRO A 214 11.27 6.14 -23.53
N ALA A 215 10.55 5.54 -22.57
CA ALA A 215 9.63 4.39 -22.77
C ALA A 215 8.23 4.65 -22.16
N GLU A 216 7.91 5.91 -21.84
CA GLU A 216 6.81 6.28 -20.93
C GLU A 216 5.39 6.31 -21.53
N GLN A 217 5.18 5.98 -22.81
CA GLN A 217 3.86 6.19 -23.45
C GLN A 217 2.94 4.96 -23.43
N GLU A 218 3.45 3.75 -23.65
CA GLU A 218 2.62 2.54 -23.62
C GLU A 218 2.31 2.12 -22.17
N VAL A 219 3.32 2.25 -21.30
CA VAL A 219 3.29 2.02 -19.84
C VAL A 219 2.12 2.73 -19.14
N LYS A 220 1.70 3.90 -19.62
CA LYS A 220 0.66 4.71 -18.96
C LYS A 220 -0.76 4.13 -19.02
N ARG A 221 -1.04 3.15 -19.88
CA ARG A 221 -2.41 2.59 -20.03
C ARG A 221 -2.71 1.49 -18.99
N GLY A 222 -1.79 0.54 -18.79
CA GLY A 222 -1.88 -0.48 -17.74
C GLY A 222 -1.90 0.14 -16.35
N LEU A 223 -0.84 0.88 -16.00
CA LEU A 223 -0.74 1.75 -14.81
C LEU A 223 -2.04 2.48 -14.45
N GLY A 224 -2.76 3.01 -15.45
CA GLY A 224 -3.99 3.77 -15.22
C GLY A 224 -5.12 2.95 -14.58
N ARG A 225 -5.21 1.66 -14.93
CA ARG A 225 -6.11 0.67 -14.34
C ARG A 225 -5.67 0.36 -12.90
N VAL A 226 -4.49 -0.26 -12.74
CA VAL A 226 -3.78 -0.55 -11.47
C VAL A 226 -4.02 0.51 -10.40
N LEU A 227 -3.76 1.77 -10.74
CA LEU A 227 -3.71 2.89 -9.79
C LEU A 227 -5.10 3.44 -9.47
N SER A 228 -6.10 3.13 -10.29
CA SER A 228 -7.53 3.36 -10.00
C SER A 228 -8.11 2.23 -9.16
N ASP A 229 -7.71 0.99 -9.44
CA ASP A 229 -8.21 -0.18 -8.72
C ASP A 229 -7.57 -0.27 -7.31
N LEU A 230 -6.30 0.13 -7.15
CA LEU A 230 -5.67 0.43 -5.85
C LEU A 230 -6.28 1.63 -5.09
N GLU A 231 -7.14 2.43 -5.73
CA GLU A 231 -7.93 3.49 -5.07
C GLU A 231 -9.34 2.98 -4.69
N ALA A 232 -9.80 1.86 -5.26
CA ALA A 232 -11.10 1.24 -4.99
C ALA A 232 -11.03 -0.05 -4.13
N ALA A 233 -9.87 -0.72 -4.08
CA ALA A 233 -9.64 -1.95 -3.34
C ALA A 233 -9.55 -1.69 -1.82
N GLU A 234 -10.71 -1.57 -1.17
CA GLU A 234 -10.81 -1.64 0.29
C GLU A 234 -10.88 -3.10 0.77
N CYS A 235 -10.02 -3.40 1.75
CA CYS A 235 -10.23 -4.44 2.75
C CYS A 235 -10.45 -3.72 4.11
#